data_AF-A0A6N2HYC5-F1
#
_entry.id   AF-A0A6N2HYC5-F1
#
_cell.length_a   1.000
_cell.length_b   1.000
_cell.length_c   1.000
_cell.angle_alpha   90.00
_cell.angle_beta   90.00
_cell.angle_gamma   90.00
#
_symmetry.space_group_name_H-M   'P 1'
#
loop_
_entity.id
_entity.type
_entity.pdbx_description
1 polymer ?
#
loop_
_entity_poly.entity_id
_entity_poly.type
_entity_poly.pdbx_seq_one_letter_code
_entity_poly.pdbx_strand_id
1 'polypeptide(L)' 'MSASMSSGTAEALGPDEGPGAKSGAELLAALLDGMDAALCAFDADGTITHWNREAERILGWSAEEAVGRPGFAGWAVRR' A
#
# COMPACT_ATOMS: atom_id res chain seq x y z
N MET A 1 19.37 -4.56 64.20
CA MET A 1 20.25 -4.88 63.05
C MET A 1 19.40 -4.83 61.81
N SER A 2 19.92 -4.14 60.78
CA SER A 2 19.24 -3.73 59.55
C SER A 2 18.49 -4.84 58.81
N ALA A 3 17.37 -4.49 58.21
CA ALA A 3 17.01 -4.98 56.89
C ALA A 3 16.82 -3.75 55.98
N SER A 4 17.75 -3.61 55.05
CA SER A 4 17.91 -2.50 54.13
C SER A 4 16.85 -2.47 53.03
N MET A 5 16.59 -1.25 52.58
CA MET A 5 15.97 -0.78 51.34
C MET A 5 16.29 -1.64 50.10
N SER A 6 15.34 -1.81 49.18
CA SER A 6 15.24 -0.92 48.00
C SER A 6 14.10 -1.35 47.08
N SER A 7 13.20 -0.40 46.84
CA SER A 7 12.31 -0.31 45.71
C SER A 7 13.02 -0.57 44.38
N GLY A 8 12.41 -1.39 43.53
CA GLY A 8 12.72 -1.52 42.11
C GLY A 8 11.41 -1.52 41.35
N THR A 9 11.10 -0.36 40.80
CA THR A 9 9.93 -0.05 39.96
C THR A 9 9.78 -1.06 38.83
N ALA A 10 8.64 -1.74 38.78
CA ALA A 10 8.16 -2.34 37.54
C ALA A 10 7.81 -1.18 36.59
N GLU A 11 8.80 -0.69 35.83
CA GLU A 11 8.52 0.06 34.62
C GLU A 11 7.83 -0.90 33.66
N ALA A 12 6.50 -0.82 33.69
CA ALA A 12 5.68 -1.34 32.62
C ALA A 12 6.20 -0.73 31.31
N LEU A 13 6.84 -1.57 30.49
CA LEU A 13 7.04 -1.27 29.07
C LEU A 13 5.71 -0.71 28.55
N GLY A 14 5.72 0.55 28.11
CA GLY A 14 4.60 1.13 27.38
C GLY A 14 4.24 0.22 26.19
N PRO A 15 3.01 0.32 25.66
CA PRO A 15 2.64 -0.48 24.50
C PRO A 15 3.67 -0.20 23.41
N ASP A 16 4.44 -1.23 23.10
CA ASP A 16 5.26 -1.32 21.90
C ASP A 16 4.26 -1.14 20.75
N GLU A 17 4.14 0.10 20.26
CA GLU A 17 3.50 0.37 18.99
C GLU A 17 4.43 -0.20 17.91
N GLY A 18 4.45 -1.53 17.84
CA GLY A 18 5.03 -2.27 16.74
C GLY A 18 4.40 -1.76 15.44
N PRO A 19 5.17 -1.73 14.34
CA PRO A 19 4.78 -1.06 13.11
C PRO A 19 3.39 -1.56 12.71
N GLY A 20 2.42 -0.64 12.67
CA GLY A 20 1.02 -0.93 12.41
C GLY A 20 0.91 -1.92 11.26
N ALA A 21 0.37 -3.10 11.56
CA ALA A 21 0.28 -4.19 10.60
C ALA A 21 -0.42 -3.64 9.35
N LYS A 22 0.35 -3.46 8.27
CA LYS A 22 -0.19 -3.06 6.97
C LYS A 22 -1.37 -3.98 6.70
N SER A 23 -2.53 -3.39 6.44
CA SER A 23 -3.71 -4.17 6.08
C SER A 23 -3.35 -5.10 4.92
N GLY A 24 -4.00 -6.25 4.81
CA GLY A 24 -3.69 -7.21 3.72
C GLY A 24 -3.73 -6.57 2.33
N ALA A 25 -4.57 -5.55 2.15
CA ALA A 25 -4.64 -4.73 0.94
C ALA A 25 -3.39 -3.85 0.72
N GLU A 26 -2.87 -3.19 1.77
CA GLU A 26 -1.64 -2.38 1.68
C GLU A 26 -0.40 -3.22 1.44
N LEU A 27 -0.33 -4.43 2.02
CA LEU A 27 0.77 -5.36 1.75
C LEU A 27 0.72 -5.85 0.30
N LEU A 28 -0.46 -6.20 -0.20
CA LEU A 28 -0.64 -6.58 -1.60
C LEU A 28 -0.21 -5.42 -2.51
N ALA A 29 -0.73 -4.21 -2.29
CA ALA A 29 -0.37 -3.03 -3.08
C ALA A 29 1.16 -2.81 -3.13
N ALA A 30 1.84 -2.89 -1.98
CA ALA A 30 3.29 -2.74 -1.92
C ALA A 30 4.06 -3.84 -2.68
N LEU A 31 3.57 -5.08 -2.69
CA LEU A 31 4.17 -6.16 -3.47
C LEU A 31 3.94 -5.98 -4.97
N LEU A 32 2.74 -5.53 -5.37
CA LEU A 32 2.41 -5.27 -6.76
C LEU A 32 3.17 -4.07 -7.32
N ASP A 33 3.43 -3.05 -6.49
CA ASP A 33 4.29 -1.91 -6.83
C ASP A 33 5.76 -2.29 -7.03
N GLY A 34 6.21 -3.38 -6.41
CA GLY A 34 7.58 -3.90 -6.55
C GLY A 34 7.80 -4.81 -7.76
N MET A 35 6.76 -5.13 -8.54
CA MET A 35 6.91 -5.96 -9.74
C MET A 35 7.39 -5.13 -10.93
N ASP A 36 8.36 -5.66 -11.69
CA ASP A 36 8.83 -5.13 -12.98
C ASP A 36 7.82 -5.30 -14.14
N ALA A 37 6.54 -5.47 -13.81
CA ALA A 37 5.46 -5.68 -14.75
C ALA A 37 4.34 -4.66 -14.51
N ALA A 38 3.80 -4.11 -15.60
CA ALA A 38 2.61 -3.27 -15.54
C ALA A 38 1.44 -4.07 -14.97
N LEU A 39 0.84 -3.54 -13.90
CA LEU A 39 -0.35 -4.09 -13.29
C LEU A 39 -1.47 -3.06 -13.27
N CYS A 40 -2.63 -3.49 -13.80
CA CYS A 40 -3.89 -2.77 -13.73
C CYS A 40 -4.97 -3.72 -13.20
N ALA A 41 -5.75 -3.24 -12.23
CA ALA A 41 -6.90 -3.97 -11.71
C ALA A 41 -8.19 -3.30 -12.17
N PHE A 42 -9.23 -4.10 -12.40
CA PHE A 42 -10.55 -3.63 -12.82
C PHE A 42 -11.61 -4.13 -11.83
N ASP A 43 -12.65 -3.34 -11.61
CA ASP A 43 -13.87 -3.83 -10.96
C ASP A 43 -14.76 -4.64 -11.92
N ALA A 44 -15.92 -5.09 -11.44
CA ALA A 44 -16.86 -5.88 -12.23
C ALA A 44 -17.45 -5.11 -13.41
N ASP A 45 -17.47 -3.78 -13.34
CA ASP A 45 -17.95 -2.90 -14.40
C ASP A 45 -16.84 -2.53 -15.41
N GLY A 46 -15.60 -3.02 -15.18
CA GLY A 46 -14.45 -2.75 -16.02
C GLY A 46 -13.79 -1.40 -15.75
N THR A 47 -14.08 -0.77 -14.60
CA THR A 47 -13.43 0.47 -14.16
C THR A 47 -12.07 0.15 -13.54
N ILE A 48 -11.04 0.91 -13.91
CA ILE A 48 -9.70 0.76 -13.35
C ILE A 48 -9.72 1.14 -11.86
N THR A 49 -9.35 0.21 -10.98
CA THR A 49 -9.30 0.41 -9.53
C THR A 49 -7.87 0.51 -8.99
N HIS A 50 -6.90 -0.02 -9.73
CA HIS A 50 -5.51 0.01 -9.32
C HIS A 50 -4.58 0.15 -10.52
N TRP A 51 -3.48 0.87 -10.31
CA TRP A 51 -2.48 1.19 -11.32
C TRP A 51 -1.12 1.31 -10.64
N ASN A 52 -0.19 0.40 -10.93
CA ASN A 52 1.14 0.42 -10.31
C ASN A 52 2.11 1.33 -11.07
N ARG A 53 3.27 1.62 -10.46
CA ARG A 53 4.34 2.44 -11.06
C ARG A 53 4.78 1.95 -12.44
N GLU A 54 4.88 0.63 -12.62
CA GLU A 54 5.29 0.07 -13.92
C GLU A 54 4.22 0.22 -15.00
N ALA A 55 2.94 0.24 -14.64
CA ALA A 55 1.87 0.58 -15.57
C ALA A 55 1.99 2.03 -16.04
N GLU A 56 2.36 2.97 -15.17
CA GLU A 56 2.67 4.35 -15.58
C GLU A 56 3.83 4.41 -16.57
N ARG A 57 4.90 3.67 -16.27
CA ARG A 57 6.12 3.65 -17.10
C ARG A 57 5.89 3.00 -18.47
N ILE A 58 5.14 1.89 -18.52
CA ILE A 58 4.95 1.09 -19.74
C ILE A 58 3.82 1.64 -20.59
N LEU A 59 2.69 2.01 -19.97
CA LEU A 59 1.48 2.45 -20.68
C LEU A 59 1.46 3.97 -20.88
N GLY A 60 2.27 4.73 -20.12
CA GLY A 60 2.48 6.15 -20.33
C GLY A 60 1.38 7.06 -19.80
N TRP A 61 0.53 6.56 -18.90
CA TRP A 61 -0.54 7.27 -18.21
C TRP A 61 -0.33 7.19 -16.70
N SER A 62 -0.52 8.28 -15.96
CA SER A 62 -0.41 8.22 -14.50
C SER A 62 -1.58 7.45 -13.88
N ALA A 63 -1.41 6.97 -12.65
CA ALA A 63 -2.50 6.38 -11.89
C ALA A 63 -3.68 7.36 -11.74
N GLU A 64 -3.40 8.65 -11.58
CA GLU A 64 -4.41 9.72 -11.47
C GLU A 64 -5.25 9.85 -12.75
N GLU A 65 -4.64 9.59 -13.91
CA GLU A 65 -5.33 9.64 -15.20
C GLU A 65 -6.11 8.36 -15.48
N ALA A 66 -5.58 7.20 -15.08
CA ALA A 66 -6.12 5.89 -15.41
C ALA A 66 -7.21 5.41 -14.42
N VAL A 67 -6.99 5.59 -13.12
CA VAL A 67 -7.90 5.10 -12.07
C VAL A 67 -9.25 5.82 -12.19
N GLY A 68 -10.34 5.04 -12.11
CA GLY A 68 -11.70 5.53 -12.30
C GLY A 68 -12.17 5.58 -13.76
N ARG A 69 -11.32 5.23 -14.74
CA ARG A 69 -11.75 5.14 -16.14
C ARG A 69 -12.22 3.75 -16.54
N PRO A 70 -13.16 3.64 -17.50
CA PRO A 70 -13.62 2.37 -18.03
C PRO A 70 -12.63 1.79 -19.04
N GLY A 71 -11.93 0.72 -18.65
CA GLY A 71 -10.99 0.00 -19.51
C GLY A 71 -9.93 0.90 -20.17
N PHE A 72 -9.41 0.45 -21.31
CA PHE A 72 -8.49 1.22 -22.17
C PHE A 72 -9.18 1.90 -23.37
N ALA A 73 -10.50 2.08 -23.32
CA ALA A 73 -11.24 2.64 -24.44
C ALA A 73 -10.94 4.13 -24.64
N GLY A 74 -10.94 4.65 -25.87
CA GLY A 74 -11.05 6.08 -26.22
C GLY A 74 -9.99 7.05 -25.67
N TRP A 75 -9.87 7.16 -24.35
CA TRP A 75 -8.91 7.96 -23.61
C TRP A 75 -7.48 7.44 -23.69
N ALA A 76 -7.28 6.12 -23.77
CA ALA A 76 -5.94 5.53 -23.82
C ALA A 76 -5.31 5.61 -25.23
N VAL A 77 -6.07 6.06 -26.24
CA VAL A 77 -5.57 6.28 -27.60
C VAL A 77 -5.01 7.70 -27.68
N ARG A 78 -3.67 7.82 -27.67
CA ARG A 78 -2.98 9.09 -27.86
C ARG A 78 -3.33 9.64 -29.25
N ARG A 79 -3.90 10.85 -29.31
CA ARG A 79 -4.15 11.57 -30.56
C ARG A 79 -2.92 12.35 -31.00
#